data_AF-A0AAN8A2W6-F1
#
_entry.id   AF-A0AAN8A2W6-F1
#
_cell.length_a   1.000
_cell.length_b   1.000
_cell.length_c   1.000
_cell.angle_alpha   90.00
_cell.angle_beta   90.00
_cell.angle_gamma   90.00
#
_symmetry.space_group_name_H-M   'P 1'
#
loop_
_entity.id
_entity.type
_entity.pdbx_description
1 polymer ?
#
loop_
_entity_poly.entity_id
_entity_poly.type
_entity_poly.pdbx_seq_one_letter_code
_entity_poly.pdbx_strand_id
1 'polypeptide(L)'
;MEKRSDTTGALPLSSLRLLASPLQLTYSYIWQVIRQRNVKQYGKVEEFVTMVTQTVPDLISFKQTAQLVLGLRARIILDLLQKEGPPDSKAIQTLINKLKVAGSSGKDTEVEKSQTNFMVLVQNLLKNPAEKKRFFQEVFPVQYGTKFDTALQALTAGLVCKLEQVLPVPNLSQLGAMISAEPSVLVACGGFIPDSRDLKTLLLHQQAKGLLGIKATISSSVGNCVLSSLAFRPKPVETLPPTAAAAATARIPKALRSNNQ
;
A
#
# COMPACT_ATOMS: atom_id res chain seq x y z
N MET A 1 40.76 -3.75 7.33
CA MET A 1 39.93 -3.24 8.44
C MET A 1 38.55 -2.92 7.90
N GLU A 2 37.54 -3.32 8.66
CA GLU A 2 36.15 -3.49 8.26
C GLU A 2 35.43 -2.25 7.72
N LYS A 3 34.67 -2.54 6.67
CA LYS A 3 33.36 -2.00 6.29
C LYS A 3 32.60 -1.32 7.45
N ARG A 4 32.47 0.00 7.40
CA ARG A 4 31.31 0.73 7.93
C ARG A 4 30.50 1.27 6.76
N SER A 5 29.50 0.50 6.36
CA SER A 5 28.35 1.06 5.66
C SER A 5 27.49 1.74 6.72
N ASP A 6 27.54 3.06 6.80
CA ASP A 6 26.68 3.85 7.66
C ASP A 6 25.20 3.61 7.27
N THR A 7 24.53 2.71 8.00
CA THR A 7 23.06 2.66 8.06
C THR A 7 22.58 3.69 9.08
N THR A 8 22.83 4.97 8.82
CA THR A 8 22.28 6.07 9.61
C THR A 8 20.89 6.44 9.07
N GLY A 9 19.83 6.07 9.79
CA GLY A 9 18.52 6.73 9.67
C GLY A 9 17.43 6.08 8.82
N ALA A 10 17.47 4.76 8.57
CA ALA A 10 16.33 4.08 7.92
C ALA A 10 15.14 3.98 8.88
N LEU A 11 14.00 4.53 8.48
CA LEU A 11 12.76 4.48 9.25
C LEU A 11 12.23 3.03 9.30
N PRO A 12 11.79 2.52 10.47
CA PRO A 12 11.16 1.20 10.55
C PRO A 12 9.98 1.08 9.58
N LEU A 13 9.74 -0.12 9.04
CA LEU A 13 8.66 -0.35 8.06
C LEU A 13 7.28 0.02 8.61
N SER A 14 7.04 -0.18 9.91
CA SER A 14 5.80 0.19 10.59
C SER A 14 5.56 1.70 10.53
N SER A 15 6.55 2.52 10.89
CA SER A 15 6.50 3.97 10.76
C SER A 15 6.47 4.44 9.30
N LEU A 16 7.12 3.74 8.37
CA LEU A 16 7.10 4.08 6.95
C LEU A 16 5.71 3.93 6.32
N ARG A 17 4.93 2.94 6.77
CA ARG A 17 3.53 2.74 6.37
C ARG A 17 2.61 3.89 6.77
N LEU A 18 3.02 4.72 7.74
CA LEU A 18 2.28 5.92 8.12
C LEU A 18 2.57 7.10 7.20
N LEU A 19 3.69 7.08 6.47
CA LEU A 19 4.12 8.15 5.59
C LEU A 19 3.72 7.92 4.13
N ALA A 20 3.69 6.66 3.69
CA ALA A 20 3.41 6.27 2.32
C ALA A 20 2.21 5.34 2.25
N SER A 21 1.38 5.52 1.21
CA SER A 21 0.25 4.63 0.99
C SER A 21 0.71 3.20 0.64
N PRO A 22 -0.13 2.18 0.85
CA PRO A 22 0.19 0.81 0.42
C PRO A 22 0.56 0.70 -1.06
N LEU A 23 -0.05 1.53 -1.92
CA LEU A 23 0.27 1.60 -3.35
C LEU A 23 1.68 2.15 -3.59
N GLN A 24 2.06 3.25 -2.96
CA GLN A 24 3.41 3.83 -3.09
C GLN A 24 4.49 2.84 -2.62
N LEU A 25 4.23 2.12 -1.52
CA LEU A 25 5.12 1.05 -1.05
C LEU A 25 5.24 -0.10 -2.06
N THR A 26 4.13 -0.45 -2.71
CA THR A 26 4.12 -1.48 -3.77
C THR A 26 4.93 -1.06 -4.99
N TYR A 27 4.77 0.18 -5.46
CA TYR A 27 5.55 0.73 -6.58
C TYR A 27 7.04 0.78 -6.25
N SER A 28 7.38 1.23 -5.04
CA SER A 28 8.76 1.23 -4.54
C SER A 28 9.34 -0.18 -4.46
N TYR A 29 8.56 -1.17 -4.00
CA TYR A 29 8.99 -2.57 -3.97
C TYR A 29 9.31 -3.08 -5.38
N ILE A 30 8.38 -2.89 -6.33
CA ILE A 30 8.55 -3.30 -7.73
C ILE A 30 9.81 -2.65 -8.31
N TRP A 31 9.96 -1.34 -8.14
CA TRP A 31 11.12 -0.61 -8.63
C TRP A 31 12.43 -1.14 -8.05
N GLN A 32 12.48 -1.38 -6.73
CA GLN A 32 13.69 -1.89 -6.07
C GLN A 32 14.05 -3.30 -6.52
N VAL A 33 13.07 -4.18 -6.71
CA VAL A 33 13.29 -5.54 -7.21
C VAL A 33 13.96 -5.53 -8.58
N ILE A 34 13.45 -4.72 -9.51
CA ILE A 34 13.99 -4.62 -10.87
C ILE A 34 15.34 -3.89 -10.88
N ARG A 35 15.49 -2.82 -10.10
CA ARG A 35 16.73 -2.06 -9.98
C ARG A 35 17.89 -2.91 -9.43
N GLN A 36 17.62 -3.71 -8.40
CA GLN A 36 18.60 -4.60 -7.77
C GLN A 36 18.78 -5.93 -8.50
N ARG A 37 18.04 -6.16 -9.59
CA ARG A 37 18.05 -7.42 -10.35
C ARG A 37 17.77 -8.64 -9.46
N ASN A 38 16.87 -8.48 -8.49
CA ASN A 38 16.53 -9.54 -7.56
C ASN A 38 15.57 -10.55 -8.22
N VAL A 39 16.11 -11.41 -9.07
CA VAL A 39 15.34 -12.35 -9.91
C VAL A 39 14.44 -13.27 -9.07
N LYS A 40 14.82 -13.57 -7.83
CA LYS A 40 13.99 -14.36 -6.89
C LYS A 40 12.63 -13.73 -6.63
N GLN A 41 12.49 -12.41 -6.77
CA GLN A 41 11.25 -11.67 -6.57
C GLN A 41 10.54 -11.29 -7.88
N TYR A 42 11.13 -11.59 -9.05
CA TYR A 42 10.55 -11.21 -10.35
C TYR A 42 9.18 -11.87 -10.58
N GLY A 43 8.93 -13.07 -10.03
CA GLY A 43 7.63 -13.71 -10.11
C GLY A 43 6.50 -12.84 -9.52
N LYS A 44 6.71 -12.25 -8.34
CA LYS A 44 5.72 -11.36 -7.73
C LYS A 44 5.50 -10.08 -8.54
N VAL A 45 6.57 -9.54 -9.13
CA VAL A 45 6.47 -8.35 -9.99
C VAL A 45 5.68 -8.69 -11.26
N GLU A 46 5.98 -9.83 -11.88
CA GLU A 46 5.30 -10.30 -13.09
C GLU A 46 3.81 -10.57 -12.87
N GLU A 47 3.45 -11.18 -11.73
CA GLU A 47 2.05 -11.38 -11.32
C GLU A 47 1.32 -10.04 -11.17
N PHE A 48 1.94 -9.05 -10.51
CA PHE A 48 1.37 -7.72 -10.37
C PHE A 48 1.18 -7.03 -11.73
N VAL A 49 2.22 -7.03 -12.58
CA VAL A 49 2.16 -6.41 -13.92
C VAL A 49 1.05 -7.06 -14.76
N THR A 50 0.96 -8.39 -14.73
CA THR A 50 -0.06 -9.14 -15.46
C THR A 50 -1.46 -8.79 -14.96
N MET A 51 -1.67 -8.78 -13.64
CA MET A 51 -2.95 -8.42 -13.04
C MET A 51 -3.38 -7.00 -13.48
N VAL A 52 -2.50 -6.01 -13.31
CA VAL A 52 -2.78 -4.62 -13.66
C VAL A 52 -3.13 -4.45 -15.14
N THR A 53 -2.32 -5.06 -16.03
CA THR A 53 -2.50 -4.92 -17.48
C THR A 53 -3.66 -5.76 -18.03
N GLN A 54 -4.15 -6.76 -17.29
CA GLN A 54 -5.40 -7.44 -17.61
C GLN A 54 -6.62 -6.64 -17.15
N THR A 55 -6.54 -5.99 -15.99
CA THR A 55 -7.63 -5.15 -15.47
C THR A 55 -7.77 -3.87 -16.28
N VAL A 56 -6.67 -3.25 -16.69
CA VAL A 56 -6.66 -2.02 -17.50
C VAL A 56 -5.72 -2.21 -18.70
N PRO A 57 -6.19 -2.84 -19.79
CA PRO A 57 -5.37 -3.15 -20.97
C PRO A 57 -4.73 -1.92 -21.64
N ASP A 58 -5.40 -0.78 -21.56
CA ASP A 58 -4.96 0.47 -22.20
C ASP A 58 -4.02 1.30 -21.31
N LEU A 59 -3.60 0.77 -20.15
CA LEU A 59 -2.71 1.49 -19.24
C LEU A 59 -1.33 1.76 -19.87
N ILE A 60 -0.82 0.77 -20.60
CA ILE A 60 0.39 0.83 -21.44
C ILE A 60 0.14 0.04 -22.72
N SER A 61 0.93 0.27 -23.77
CA SER A 61 0.71 -0.43 -25.05
C SER A 61 0.88 -1.95 -24.90
N PHE A 62 0.16 -2.72 -25.71
CA PHE A 62 0.28 -4.18 -25.75
C PHE A 62 1.74 -4.64 -25.91
N LYS A 63 2.50 -3.97 -26.79
CA LYS A 63 3.92 -4.26 -27.01
C LYS A 63 4.75 -4.06 -25.74
N GLN A 64 4.54 -2.97 -25.00
CA GLN A 64 5.25 -2.72 -23.74
C GLN A 64 4.88 -3.74 -22.66
N THR A 65 3.59 -4.09 -22.55
CA THR A 65 3.12 -5.16 -21.65
C THR A 65 3.79 -6.48 -21.97
N ALA A 66 3.79 -6.87 -23.25
CA ALA A 66 4.42 -8.10 -23.71
C ALA A 66 5.93 -8.09 -23.43
N GLN A 67 6.64 -6.99 -23.74
CA GLN A 67 8.07 -6.86 -23.47
C GLN A 67 8.39 -7.00 -21.97
N LEU A 68 7.61 -6.36 -21.11
CA LEU A 68 7.83 -6.41 -19.66
C LEU A 68 7.56 -7.81 -19.11
N VAL A 69 6.39 -8.39 -19.40
CA VAL A 69 6.00 -9.71 -18.91
C VAL A 69 6.93 -10.80 -19.45
N LEU A 70 7.21 -10.80 -20.76
CA LEU A 70 8.11 -11.77 -21.36
C LEU A 70 9.54 -11.60 -20.87
N GLY A 71 10.01 -10.37 -20.70
CA GLY A 71 11.36 -10.10 -20.22
C GLY A 71 11.57 -10.59 -18.78
N LEU A 72 10.58 -10.37 -17.89
CA LEU A 72 10.61 -10.89 -16.52
C LEU A 72 10.63 -12.43 -16.51
N ARG A 73 9.72 -13.07 -17.26
CA ARG A 73 9.66 -14.54 -17.36
C ARG A 73 10.93 -15.14 -17.95
N ALA A 74 11.47 -14.53 -19.01
CA ALA A 74 12.73 -14.94 -19.61
C ALA A 74 13.85 -14.90 -18.59
N ARG A 75 13.95 -13.83 -17.78
CA ARG A 75 14.99 -13.72 -16.74
C ARG A 75 14.84 -14.78 -15.66
N ILE A 76 13.62 -15.08 -15.22
CA ILE A 76 13.36 -16.16 -14.25
C ILE A 76 13.76 -17.52 -14.83
N ILE A 77 13.36 -17.83 -16.07
CA ILE A 77 13.72 -19.10 -16.72
C ILE A 77 15.23 -19.23 -16.86
N LEU A 78 15.92 -18.17 -17.29
CA LEU A 78 17.37 -18.19 -17.45
C LEU A 78 18.10 -18.33 -16.12
N ASP A 79 17.63 -17.72 -15.02
CA ASP A 79 18.16 -17.93 -13.67
C ASP A 79 18.00 -19.38 -13.20
N LEU A 80 16.84 -20.01 -13.47
CA LEU A 80 16.62 -21.43 -13.18
C LEU A 80 17.54 -22.33 -13.99
N LEU A 81 17.77 -22.00 -15.27
CA LEU A 81 18.68 -22.74 -16.12
C LEU A 81 20.14 -22.56 -15.69
N GLN A 82 20.55 -21.38 -15.21
CA GLN A 82 21.96 -21.12 -14.90
C GLN A 82 22.47 -21.89 -13.67
N LYS A 83 21.59 -22.29 -12.74
CA LYS A 83 21.96 -22.99 -11.50
C LYS A 83 22.66 -24.32 -11.80
N GLU A 84 23.69 -24.62 -11.00
CA GLU A 84 24.33 -25.93 -11.02
C GLU A 84 23.42 -26.97 -10.35
N GLY A 85 23.00 -27.97 -11.12
CA GLY A 85 22.07 -29.00 -10.69
C GLY A 85 21.03 -29.34 -11.78
N PRO A 86 20.21 -30.39 -11.57
CA PRO A 86 19.11 -30.68 -12.46
C PRO A 86 18.14 -29.48 -12.48
N PRO A 87 17.79 -28.94 -13.66
CA PRO A 87 16.89 -27.82 -13.75
C PRO A 87 15.51 -28.21 -13.20
N ASP A 88 14.82 -27.27 -12.54
CA ASP A 88 13.42 -27.48 -12.14
C ASP A 88 12.53 -27.47 -13.39
N SER A 89 12.46 -28.63 -14.05
CA SER A 89 11.74 -28.84 -15.29
C SER A 89 10.25 -28.50 -15.15
N LYS A 90 9.66 -28.68 -13.96
CA LYS A 90 8.26 -28.37 -13.72
C LYS A 90 8.03 -26.85 -13.65
N ALA A 91 8.86 -26.12 -12.90
CA ALA A 91 8.80 -24.66 -12.86
C ALA A 91 9.07 -24.04 -14.23
N ILE A 92 10.08 -24.54 -14.95
CA ILE A 92 10.41 -24.06 -16.30
C ILE A 92 9.26 -24.32 -17.27
N GLN A 93 8.69 -25.53 -17.30
CA GLN A 93 7.57 -25.84 -18.19
C GLN A 93 6.33 -25.00 -17.86
N THR A 94 6.06 -24.74 -16.58
CA THR A 94 4.97 -23.85 -16.16
C THR A 94 5.17 -22.43 -16.71
N LEU A 95 6.40 -21.90 -16.63
CA LEU A 95 6.73 -20.58 -17.17
C LEU A 95 6.66 -20.55 -18.70
N ILE A 96 7.11 -21.61 -19.38
CA ILE A 96 6.99 -21.76 -20.84
C ILE A 96 5.53 -21.72 -21.28
N ASN A 97 4.66 -22.46 -20.60
CA ASN A 97 3.23 -22.48 -20.92
C ASN A 97 2.60 -21.09 -20.72
N LYS A 98 3.08 -20.35 -19.71
CA LYS A 98 2.66 -18.98 -19.47
C LYS A 98 3.20 -18.00 -20.52
N LEU A 99 4.32 -18.27 -21.22
CA LEU A 99 4.92 -17.33 -22.21
C LEU A 99 3.93 -16.86 -23.28
N LYS A 100 2.86 -17.61 -23.55
CA LYS A 100 1.73 -17.10 -24.34
C LYS A 100 1.03 -15.99 -23.57
N VAL A 101 1.38 -14.75 -23.88
CA VAL A 101 0.65 -13.57 -23.38
C VAL A 101 -0.67 -13.52 -24.13
N ALA A 102 -1.77 -13.86 -23.45
CA ALA A 102 -3.11 -13.72 -24.00
C ALA A 102 -3.55 -12.26 -23.87
N GLY A 103 -3.72 -11.54 -24.99
CA GLY A 103 -4.24 -10.18 -24.95
C GLY A 103 -4.27 -9.46 -26.29
N SER A 104 -5.47 -9.02 -26.64
CA SER A 104 -5.85 -8.10 -27.72
C SER A 104 -5.88 -8.63 -29.16
N SER A 105 -6.91 -8.16 -29.88
CA SER A 105 -7.32 -8.48 -31.25
C SER A 105 -6.25 -8.22 -32.34
N GLY A 106 -5.07 -7.72 -31.97
CA GLY A 106 -3.96 -7.46 -32.88
C GLY A 106 -2.83 -8.46 -32.66
N LYS A 107 -2.59 -9.33 -33.65
CA LYS A 107 -1.41 -10.20 -33.69
C LYS A 107 -0.15 -9.35 -33.88
N ASP A 108 0.53 -9.00 -32.79
CA ASP A 108 1.88 -8.45 -32.90
C ASP A 108 2.84 -9.60 -33.28
N THR A 109 3.16 -9.65 -34.56
CA THR A 109 3.99 -10.71 -35.16
C THR A 109 5.40 -10.73 -34.59
N GLU A 110 5.92 -9.59 -34.11
CA GLU A 110 7.24 -9.49 -33.49
C GLU A 110 7.24 -10.14 -32.10
N VAL A 111 6.17 -9.91 -31.32
CA VAL A 111 5.98 -10.54 -30.01
C VAL A 111 5.84 -12.05 -30.14
N GLU A 112 4.98 -12.53 -31.05
CA GLU A 112 4.76 -13.97 -31.29
C GLU A 112 6.05 -14.68 -31.75
N LYS A 113 6.80 -14.03 -32.66
CA LYS A 113 8.11 -14.52 -33.12
C LYS A 113 9.10 -14.60 -31.98
N SER A 114 9.17 -13.56 -31.13
CA SER A 114 10.08 -13.52 -29.98
C SER A 114 9.76 -14.61 -28.95
N GLN A 115 8.47 -14.83 -28.66
CA GLN A 115 8.00 -15.92 -27.80
C GLN A 115 8.44 -17.28 -28.34
N THR A 116 8.17 -17.54 -29.63
CA THR A 116 8.50 -18.81 -30.29
C THR A 116 10.01 -19.06 -30.29
N ASN A 117 10.80 -18.06 -30.68
CA ASN A 117 12.26 -18.15 -30.67
C ASN A 117 12.81 -18.42 -29.27
N PHE A 118 12.26 -17.76 -28.24
CA PHE A 118 12.69 -17.97 -26.87
C PHE A 118 12.31 -19.37 -26.36
N MET A 119 11.13 -19.88 -26.69
CA MET A 119 10.74 -21.26 -26.38
C MET A 119 11.71 -22.27 -26.99
N VAL A 120 12.07 -22.10 -28.27
CA VAL A 120 13.06 -22.96 -28.96
C VAL A 120 14.42 -22.88 -28.27
N LEU A 121 14.87 -21.67 -27.92
CA LEU A 121 16.11 -21.47 -27.18
C LEU A 121 16.10 -22.25 -25.86
N VAL A 122 15.07 -22.08 -25.03
CA VAL A 122 14.96 -22.75 -23.73
C VAL A 122 14.99 -24.28 -23.91
N GLN A 123 14.27 -24.82 -24.89
CA GLN A 123 14.27 -26.25 -25.20
C GLN A 123 15.66 -26.75 -25.63
N ASN A 124 16.40 -25.96 -26.42
CA ASN A 124 17.77 -26.29 -26.80
C ASN A 124 18.72 -26.31 -25.58
N LEU A 125 18.64 -25.29 -24.72
CA LEU A 125 19.46 -25.18 -23.50
C LEU A 125 19.18 -26.32 -22.49
N LEU A 126 17.94 -26.82 -22.44
CA LEU A 126 17.58 -27.98 -21.61
C LEU A 126 18.15 -29.30 -22.15
N LYS A 127 18.19 -29.47 -23.48
CA LYS A 127 18.62 -30.71 -24.13
C LYS A 127 20.12 -30.82 -24.31
N ASN A 128 20.83 -29.69 -24.44
CA ASN A 128 22.24 -29.68 -24.81
C ASN A 128 23.09 -28.92 -23.76
N PRO A 129 23.80 -29.64 -22.86
CA PRO A 129 24.64 -29.03 -21.83
C PRO A 129 25.81 -28.20 -22.37
N ALA A 130 26.39 -28.59 -23.51
CA ALA A 130 27.51 -27.85 -24.11
C ALA A 130 27.04 -26.50 -24.67
N GLU A 131 25.91 -26.50 -25.39
CA GLU A 131 25.24 -25.28 -25.86
C GLU A 131 24.81 -24.38 -24.70
N LYS A 132 24.28 -24.98 -23.62
CA LYS A 132 23.95 -24.26 -22.39
C LYS A 132 25.16 -23.52 -21.83
N LYS A 133 26.30 -24.20 -21.71
CA LYS A 133 27.55 -23.59 -21.21
C LYS A 133 28.00 -22.44 -22.12
N ARG A 134 28.04 -22.65 -23.43
CA ARG A 134 28.38 -21.61 -24.42
C ARG A 134 27.45 -20.42 -24.34
N PHE A 135 26.14 -20.65 -24.27
CA PHE A 135 25.12 -19.60 -24.19
C PHE A 135 25.34 -18.69 -22.98
N PHE A 136 25.55 -19.25 -21.78
CA PHE A 136 25.75 -18.43 -20.58
C PHE A 136 27.09 -17.68 -20.56
N GLN A 137 28.10 -18.19 -21.27
CA GLN A 137 29.41 -17.55 -21.38
C GLN A 137 29.44 -16.43 -22.43
N GLU A 138 28.87 -16.67 -23.61
CA GLU A 138 29.06 -15.80 -24.78
C GLU A 138 27.81 -14.98 -25.13
N VAL A 139 26.62 -15.61 -25.08
CA VAL A 139 25.38 -15.00 -25.60
C VAL A 139 24.64 -14.24 -24.51
N PHE A 140 24.51 -14.82 -23.32
CA PHE A 140 23.74 -14.27 -22.21
C PHE A 140 24.23 -12.88 -21.74
N PRO A 141 25.55 -12.63 -21.55
CA PRO A 141 26.01 -11.30 -21.13
C PRO A 141 25.75 -10.22 -22.18
N VAL A 142 25.66 -10.59 -23.45
CA VAL A 142 25.43 -9.67 -24.57
C VAL A 142 23.93 -9.40 -24.77
N GLN A 143 23.12 -10.46 -24.89
CA GLN A 143 21.70 -10.36 -25.22
C GLN A 143 20.81 -10.07 -24.00
N TYR A 144 21.18 -10.60 -22.83
CA TYR A 144 20.44 -10.48 -21.58
C TYR A 144 21.24 -9.72 -20.50
N GLY A 145 22.25 -8.95 -20.91
CA GLY A 145 23.05 -8.13 -20.02
C GLY A 145 22.40 -6.77 -19.71
N THR A 146 23.24 -5.76 -19.56
CA THR A 146 22.83 -4.42 -19.12
C THR A 146 21.75 -3.78 -19.98
N LYS A 147 21.79 -3.93 -21.32
CA LYS A 147 20.77 -3.35 -22.20
C LYS A 147 19.37 -3.91 -21.91
N PHE A 148 19.29 -5.21 -21.68
CA PHE A 148 18.05 -5.88 -21.32
C PHE A 148 17.55 -5.44 -19.94
N ASP A 149 18.44 -5.39 -18.95
CA ASP A 149 18.08 -4.94 -17.60
C ASP A 149 17.60 -3.47 -17.59
N THR A 150 18.24 -2.58 -18.36
CA THR A 150 17.83 -1.18 -18.51
C THR A 150 16.47 -1.07 -19.20
N ALA A 151 16.20 -1.89 -20.23
CA ALA A 151 14.89 -1.92 -20.87
C ALA A 151 13.79 -2.34 -19.89
N LEU A 152 14.04 -3.37 -19.07
CA LEU A 152 13.10 -3.78 -18.01
C LEU A 152 12.86 -2.66 -16.99
N GLN A 153 13.90 -1.95 -16.58
CA GLN A 153 13.78 -0.79 -15.69
C GLN A 153 12.92 0.30 -16.33
N ALA A 154 13.18 0.67 -17.59
CA ALA A 154 12.42 1.70 -18.28
C ALA A 154 10.93 1.34 -18.44
N LEU A 155 10.63 0.09 -18.82
CA LEU A 155 9.26 -0.41 -18.91
C LEU A 155 8.55 -0.39 -17.56
N THR A 156 9.24 -0.82 -16.50
CA THR A 156 8.71 -0.81 -15.12
C THR A 156 8.43 0.62 -14.65
N ALA A 157 9.35 1.56 -14.88
CA ALA A 157 9.16 2.96 -14.57
C ALA A 157 7.95 3.54 -15.32
N GLY A 158 7.85 3.25 -16.63
CA GLY A 158 6.72 3.68 -17.45
C GLY A 158 5.37 3.19 -16.92
N LEU A 159 5.29 1.93 -16.52
CA LEU A 159 4.09 1.37 -15.89
C LEU A 159 3.76 2.06 -14.55
N VAL A 160 4.75 2.24 -13.67
CA VAL A 160 4.55 2.90 -12.38
C VAL A 160 4.06 4.33 -12.56
N CYS A 161 4.65 5.10 -13.47
CA CYS A 161 4.20 6.47 -13.75
C CYS A 161 2.75 6.50 -14.25
N LYS A 162 2.34 5.52 -15.08
CA LYS A 162 0.94 5.41 -15.52
C LYS A 162 0.00 5.05 -14.39
N LEU A 163 0.40 4.16 -13.48
CA LEU A 163 -0.38 3.83 -12.30
C LEU A 163 -0.56 5.03 -11.37
N GLU A 164 0.49 5.81 -11.11
CA GLU A 164 0.41 7.03 -10.30
C GLU A 164 -0.54 8.08 -10.89
N GLN A 165 -0.64 8.15 -12.23
CA GLN A 165 -1.59 9.04 -12.92
C GLN A 165 -3.05 8.58 -12.76
N VAL A 166 -3.29 7.28 -12.80
CA VAL A 166 -4.64 6.70 -12.70
C VAL A 166 -5.12 6.61 -11.24
N LEU A 167 -4.19 6.51 -10.29
CA LEU A 167 -4.46 6.35 -8.87
C LEU A 167 -3.82 7.49 -8.04
N PRO A 168 -4.26 8.75 -8.24
CA PRO A 168 -3.73 9.88 -7.51
C PRO A 168 -4.08 9.79 -6.01
N VAL A 169 -3.21 10.31 -5.15
CA VAL A 169 -3.46 10.37 -3.70
C VAL A 169 -4.50 11.45 -3.41
N PRO A 170 -5.68 11.11 -2.85
CA PRO A 170 -6.70 12.10 -2.53
C PRO A 170 -6.25 13.01 -1.39
N ASN A 171 -6.58 14.29 -1.48
CA ASN A 171 -6.44 15.22 -0.36
C ASN A 171 -7.57 15.03 0.69
N LEU A 172 -7.47 15.71 1.83
CA LEU A 172 -8.44 15.55 2.94
C LEU A 172 -9.90 15.82 2.51
N SER A 173 -10.15 16.82 1.66
CA SER A 173 -11.50 17.13 1.18
C SER A 173 -12.03 16.04 0.26
N GLN A 174 -11.19 15.50 -0.62
CA GLN A 174 -11.56 14.41 -1.53
C GLN A 174 -11.83 13.13 -0.74
N LEU A 175 -10.96 12.79 0.21
CA LEU A 175 -11.13 11.66 1.12
C LEU A 175 -12.42 11.78 1.95
N GLY A 176 -12.69 12.96 2.50
CA GLY A 176 -13.92 13.22 3.25
C GLY A 176 -15.20 13.01 2.44
N ALA A 177 -15.17 13.29 1.13
CA ALA A 177 -16.29 13.04 0.23
C ALA A 177 -16.44 11.55 -0.18
N MET A 178 -15.35 10.77 -0.11
CA MET A 178 -15.36 9.34 -0.43
C MET A 178 -15.75 8.46 0.76
N ILE A 179 -15.51 8.93 1.99
CA ILE A 179 -15.87 8.21 3.21
C ILE A 179 -17.36 8.42 3.50
N SER A 180 -18.11 7.32 3.60
CA SER A 180 -19.52 7.35 4.00
C SER A 180 -19.67 7.91 5.42
N ALA A 181 -20.68 8.75 5.63
CA ALA A 181 -21.03 9.28 6.95
C ALA A 181 -21.73 8.24 7.86
N GLU A 182 -21.86 7.00 7.41
CA GLU A 182 -22.44 5.92 8.20
C GLU A 182 -21.61 5.64 9.48
N PRO A 183 -22.23 5.54 10.67
CA PRO A 183 -21.51 5.32 11.92
C PRO A 183 -20.58 4.11 11.92
N SER A 184 -20.99 3.02 11.26
CA SER A 184 -20.19 1.78 11.12
C SER A 184 -18.87 2.03 10.40
N VAL A 185 -18.90 2.81 9.31
CA VAL A 185 -17.73 3.19 8.51
C VAL A 185 -16.82 4.11 9.31
N LEU A 186 -17.36 5.09 10.03
CA LEU A 186 -16.57 5.99 10.87
C LEU A 186 -15.87 5.26 12.03
N VAL A 187 -16.53 4.30 12.66
CA VAL A 187 -15.92 3.43 13.67
C VAL A 187 -14.77 2.61 13.07
N ALA A 188 -14.98 2.03 11.88
CA ALA A 188 -13.92 1.31 11.17
C ALA A 188 -12.74 2.23 10.81
N CYS A 189 -13.01 3.48 10.40
CA CYS A 189 -11.98 4.48 10.15
C CYS A 189 -11.16 4.81 11.41
N GLY A 190 -11.78 4.81 12.60
CA GLY A 190 -11.08 4.94 13.88
C GLY A 190 -10.03 3.85 14.10
N GLY A 191 -10.22 2.67 13.50
CA GLY A 191 -9.24 1.58 13.52
C GLY A 191 -7.94 1.84 12.76
N PHE A 192 -7.88 2.89 11.93
CA PHE A 192 -6.64 3.29 11.23
C PHE A 192 -5.71 4.14 12.09
N ILE A 193 -6.12 4.54 13.31
CA ILE A 193 -5.24 5.25 14.23
C ILE A 193 -4.03 4.35 14.53
N PRO A 194 -2.80 4.81 14.23
CA PRO A 194 -1.63 3.95 14.32
C PRO A 194 -1.18 3.71 15.76
N ASP A 195 -0.32 2.70 15.95
CA ASP A 195 0.35 2.47 17.24
C ASP A 195 1.13 3.73 17.65
N SER A 196 1.00 4.10 18.93
CA SER A 196 1.61 5.31 19.48
C SER A 196 3.12 5.35 19.31
N ARG A 197 3.81 4.20 19.35
CA ARG A 197 5.27 4.12 19.18
C ARG A 197 5.67 4.35 17.73
N ASP A 198 4.93 3.80 16.78
CA ASP A 198 5.19 3.97 15.35
C ASP A 198 5.00 5.43 14.93
N LEU A 199 3.92 6.05 15.41
CA LEU A 199 3.63 7.47 15.17
C LEU A 199 4.68 8.37 15.84
N LYS A 200 5.03 8.11 17.10
CA LYS A 200 6.08 8.86 17.81
C LYS A 200 7.42 8.77 17.08
N THR A 201 7.80 7.58 16.62
CA THR A 201 9.03 7.36 15.85
C THR A 201 9.04 8.18 14.57
N LEU A 202 7.93 8.17 13.82
CA LEU A 202 7.80 9.00 12.62
C LEU A 202 7.91 10.49 12.94
N LEU A 203 7.18 10.99 13.94
CA LEU A 203 7.17 12.40 14.30
C LEU A 203 8.55 12.90 14.73
N LEU A 204 9.26 12.15 15.58
CA LEU A 204 10.63 12.47 15.99
C LEU A 204 11.61 12.46 14.81
N HIS A 205 11.43 11.52 13.87
CA HIS A 205 12.23 11.49 12.64
C HIS A 205 12.00 12.72 11.77
N GLN A 206 10.74 13.17 11.61
CA GLN A 206 10.43 14.40 10.86
C GLN A 206 10.91 15.66 11.59
N GLN A 207 10.87 15.67 12.93
CA GLN A 207 11.43 16.74 13.75
C GLN A 207 12.93 16.88 13.54
N ALA A 208 13.67 15.76 13.57
CA ALA A 208 15.10 15.73 13.32
C ALA A 208 15.48 16.23 11.90
N LYS A 209 14.56 16.10 10.94
CA LYS A 209 14.69 16.64 9.57
C LYS A 209 14.33 18.13 9.45
N GLY A 210 13.88 18.79 10.51
CA GLY A 210 13.51 20.21 10.52
C GLY A 210 12.13 20.53 9.91
N LEU A 211 11.33 19.53 9.54
CA LEU A 211 10.05 19.71 8.85
C LEU A 211 8.93 20.29 9.73
N LEU A 212 9.04 20.17 11.06
CA LEU A 212 8.07 20.72 12.01
C LEU A 212 8.27 22.23 12.30
N GLY A 213 9.30 22.86 11.71
CA GLY A 213 9.55 24.29 11.84
C GLY A 213 8.62 25.19 11.01
N ILE A 214 7.77 24.61 10.15
CA ILE A 214 6.83 25.34 9.31
C ILE A 214 5.65 25.78 10.20
N LYS A 215 5.65 27.06 10.61
CA LYS A 215 4.54 27.70 11.35
C LYS A 215 3.30 27.85 10.46
N ALA A 216 2.60 26.76 10.18
CA ALA A 216 1.18 26.84 9.82
C ALA A 216 0.42 27.18 11.11
N THR A 217 0.31 28.47 11.44
CA THR A 217 -0.45 28.91 12.61
C THR A 217 -1.94 28.73 12.35
N ILE A 218 -2.53 27.71 12.97
CA ILE A 218 -3.96 27.71 13.25
C ILE A 218 -4.22 28.99 14.07
N SER A 219 -5.14 29.85 13.63
CA SER A 219 -5.46 31.08 14.35
C SER A 219 -5.83 30.73 15.80
N SER A 220 -5.10 31.30 16.76
CA SER A 220 -5.34 31.08 18.19
C SER A 220 -6.76 31.46 18.63
N SER A 221 -7.44 32.33 17.87
CA SER A 221 -8.83 32.72 18.13
C SER A 221 -9.82 31.57 18.02
N VAL A 222 -9.59 30.58 17.15
CA VAL A 222 -10.50 29.44 16.95
C VAL A 222 -10.37 28.41 18.08
N GLY A 223 -9.17 28.24 18.64
CA GLY A 223 -8.93 27.31 19.76
C GLY A 223 -9.47 27.79 21.10
N ASN A 224 -9.56 29.12 21.31
CA ASN A 224 -9.99 29.70 22.58
C ASN A 224 -11.43 29.34 22.97
N CYS A 225 -12.33 29.13 22.00
CA CYS A 225 -13.72 28.77 22.27
C CYS A 225 -13.84 27.38 22.93
N VAL A 226 -12.92 26.47 22.62
CA VAL A 226 -12.88 25.12 23.22
C VAL A 226 -12.57 25.24 24.71
N LEU A 227 -11.50 25.96 25.06
CA LEU A 227 -11.10 26.14 26.46
C LEU A 227 -12.12 26.96 27.25
N SER A 228 -12.68 28.02 26.66
CA SER A 228 -13.71 28.82 27.35
C SER A 228 -14.98 28.00 27.62
N SER A 229 -15.36 27.10 26.72
CA SER A 229 -16.51 26.21 26.91
C SER A 229 -16.25 25.16 27.99
N LEU A 230 -15.06 24.57 28.02
CA LEU A 230 -14.65 23.62 29.07
C LEU A 230 -14.51 24.29 30.45
N ALA A 231 -14.22 25.59 30.50
CA ALA A 231 -14.17 26.37 31.73
C ALA A 231 -15.55 26.76 32.28
N PHE A 232 -16.65 26.41 31.59
CA PHE A 232 -18.01 26.68 32.05
C PHE A 232 -18.30 25.97 33.38
N ARG A 233 -18.81 26.73 34.36
CA ARG A 233 -19.31 26.18 35.63
C ARG A 233 -20.82 26.37 35.70
N PRO A 234 -21.62 25.31 35.90
CA PRO A 234 -23.05 25.45 36.15
C PRO A 234 -23.29 26.27 37.41
N LYS A 235 -24.23 27.22 37.37
CA LYS A 235 -24.68 27.89 38.59
C LYS A 235 -25.43 26.87 39.47
N PRO A 236 -25.23 26.89 40.80
CA PRO A 236 -26.02 26.04 41.70
C PRO A 236 -27.51 26.30 41.46
N VAL A 237 -28.28 25.24 41.28
CA VAL A 237 -29.75 25.34 41.30
C VAL A 237 -30.11 25.77 42.72
N GLU A 238 -30.62 27.00 42.85
CA GLU A 238 -31.15 27.49 44.11
C GLU A 238 -32.40 26.68 44.43
N THR A 239 -32.26 25.65 45.26
CA THR A 239 -33.39 24.91 45.82
C THR A 239 -34.17 25.88 46.70
N LEU A 240 -35.28 26.41 46.17
CA LEU A 240 -36.28 27.10 46.97
C LEU A 240 -36.69 26.19 48.15
N PRO A 241 -36.73 26.71 49.40
CA PRO A 241 -37.15 25.91 50.55
C PRO A 241 -38.61 25.46 50.37
N PRO A 242 -39.00 24.27 50.88
CA PRO A 242 -40.37 23.80 50.77
C PRO A 242 -41.30 24.80 51.46
N THR A 243 -42.26 25.33 50.70
CA THR A 243 -43.27 26.25 51.18
C THR A 243 -44.01 25.62 52.36
N ALA A 244 -43.94 26.26 53.52
CA ALA A 244 -44.73 25.91 54.70
C ALA A 244 -46.22 26.23 54.41
N ALA A 245 -46.90 25.31 53.72
CA ALA A 245 -48.32 25.38 53.44
C ALA A 245 -49.01 24.06 53.80
N ALA A 246 -48.94 23.67 55.07
CA ALA A 246 -49.74 22.59 55.63
C ALA A 246 -49.89 22.69 57.16
N ALA A 247 -50.37 23.82 57.68
CA ALA A 247 -50.74 23.94 59.09
C ALA A 247 -51.83 25.00 59.35
N ALA A 248 -53.05 24.72 58.86
CA ALA A 248 -54.33 25.33 59.24
C ALA A 248 -55.35 24.87 58.17
N THR A 249 -56.51 24.23 58.39
CA THR A 249 -57.32 23.97 59.58
C THR A 249 -58.35 22.90 59.16
N ALA A 250 -58.43 21.77 59.86
CA ALA A 250 -59.59 20.89 59.80
C ALA A 250 -60.00 20.52 61.23
N ARG A 251 -60.65 21.47 61.90
CA ARG A 251 -61.43 21.20 63.11
C ARG A 251 -62.78 20.66 62.66
N ILE A 252 -63.05 19.39 62.90
CA ILE A 252 -64.41 18.84 62.99
C ILE A 252 -64.52 18.15 64.36
N PRO A 253 -65.48 18.54 65.22
CA PRO A 253 -65.59 18.04 66.59
C PRO A 253 -66.19 16.63 66.66
N LYS A 254 -65.60 15.77 67.51
CA LYS A 254 -66.19 14.49 67.94
C LYS A 254 -67.22 14.76 69.04
N ALA A 255 -68.48 14.45 68.75
CA ALA A 255 -69.54 14.34 69.76
C ALA A 255 -69.29 13.12 70.65
N LEU A 256 -69.23 13.34 71.97
CA LEU A 256 -69.47 12.30 72.98
C LEU A 256 -70.97 12.16 73.19
N ARG A 257 -71.48 10.92 73.17
CA ARG A 257 -72.81 10.58 73.67
C ARG A 257 -72.66 9.81 74.98
N SER A 258 -73.55 10.16 75.90
CA SER A 258 -74.08 9.42 77.07
C SER A 258 -73.60 9.75 78.50
N ASN A 259 -74.58 10.36 79.18
CA ASN A 259 -75.22 9.97 80.44
C ASN A 259 -74.62 10.48 81.76
N ASN A 260 -75.38 11.37 82.42
CA ASN A 260 -76.05 11.01 83.68
C ASN A 260 -77.30 11.88 83.93
N GLN A 261 -78.38 11.17 84.31
CA GLN A 261 -79.74 11.59 84.74
C GLN A 261 -80.72 12.15 83.70
#